data_AF-A0A9Q4L1E2-F1
#
_entry.id   AF-A0A9Q4L1E2-F1
#
_cell.length_a   1.000
_cell.length_b   1.000
_cell.length_c   1.000
_cell.angle_alpha   90.00
_cell.angle_beta   90.00
_cell.angle_gamma   90.00
#
_symmetry.space_group_name_H-M   'P 1'
#
loop_
_entity.id
_entity.type
_entity.pdbx_description
1 polymer ?
#
loop_
_entity_poly.entity_id
_entity_poly.type
_entity_poly.pdbx_seq_one_letter_code
_entity_poly.pdbx_strand_id
1 'polypeptide(L)'
;MTQNESEVTVTFHPQEWTDSSGQAHDWDRKQLIPAEEREPVTFVVPREDGTDEDGDGYPDESYEANQLQAHADAPDWVREWDGPYYVRTELEPETES
;
A
#
# COMPACT_ATOMS: atom_id res chain seq x y z
N MET A 1 -6.21 -26.46 12.71
CA MET A 1 -5.23 -25.39 12.90
C MET A 1 -5.85 -24.19 12.24
N THR A 2 -6.47 -23.33 13.04
CA THR A 2 -7.18 -22.11 12.66
C THR A 2 -6.13 -21.09 12.26
N GLN A 3 -5.86 -20.95 10.96
CA GLN A 3 -5.09 -19.84 10.41
C GLN A 3 -6.06 -19.15 9.48
N ASN A 4 -6.45 -17.92 9.80
CA ASN A 4 -7.01 -16.90 8.90
C ASN A 4 -7.56 -15.67 9.67
N GLU A 5 -7.59 -15.68 11.01
CA GLU A 5 -8.17 -14.58 11.81
C GLU A 5 -7.13 -13.55 12.31
N SER A 6 -5.89 -13.58 11.80
CA SER A 6 -4.78 -12.77 12.33
C SER A 6 -3.82 -12.27 11.25
N GLU A 7 -4.33 -12.03 10.05
CA GLU A 7 -3.55 -11.51 8.92
C GLU A 7 -4.15 -10.18 8.46
N VAL A 8 -3.29 -9.27 8.01
CA VAL A 8 -3.68 -7.99 7.42
C VAL A 8 -3.38 -8.06 5.94
N THR A 9 -4.40 -7.76 5.13
CA THR A 9 -4.23 -7.68 3.68
C THR A 9 -3.66 -6.32 3.33
N VAL A 10 -2.51 -6.30 2.66
CA VAL A 10 -1.79 -5.09 2.30
C VAL A 10 -1.79 -4.96 0.79
N THR A 11 -2.33 -3.86 0.27
CA THR A 11 -2.29 -3.56 -1.15
C THR A 11 -1.34 -2.40 -1.41
N PHE A 12 -0.29 -2.68 -2.17
CA PHE A 12 0.72 -1.73 -2.60
C PHE A 12 0.34 -1.14 -3.96
N HIS A 13 0.24 0.18 -4.05
CA HIS A 13 -0.10 0.90 -5.27
C HIS A 13 1.12 1.72 -5.75
N PRO A 14 1.90 1.20 -6.71
CA PRO A 14 3.00 1.95 -7.30
C PRO A 14 2.45 3.15 -8.08
N GLN A 15 3.14 4.29 -7.98
CA GLN A 15 2.81 5.52 -8.68
C GLN A 15 4.02 6.04 -9.45
N GLU A 16 3.75 6.84 -10.48
CA GLU A 16 4.77 7.56 -11.22
C GLU A 16 4.44 9.05 -11.33
N TRP A 17 5.50 9.86 -11.39
CA TRP A 17 5.37 11.27 -11.69
C TRP A 17 5.14 11.44 -13.17
N THR A 18 3.96 11.91 -13.55
CA THR A 18 3.69 12.25 -14.94
C THR A 18 3.81 13.75 -15.18
N ASP A 19 4.55 14.11 -16.22
CA ASP A 19 4.51 15.44 -16.82
C ASP A 19 3.19 15.54 -17.60
N SER A 20 2.13 15.95 -16.90
CA SER A 20 0.89 16.31 -17.57
C SER A 20 1.15 17.47 -18.52
N SER A 21 1.27 17.19 -19.82
CA SER A 21 1.27 18.19 -20.88
C SER A 21 -0.14 18.77 -21.07
N GLY A 22 -0.69 19.35 -20.00
CA GLY A 22 -1.99 20.00 -19.96
C GLY A 22 -1.85 21.47 -20.34
N GLN A 23 -2.29 21.82 -21.55
CA GLN A 23 -2.60 23.18 -22.04
C GLN A 23 -2.12 24.37 -21.17
N ALA A 24 -0.89 24.82 -21.41
CA ALA A 24 -0.38 26.20 -21.39
C ALA A 24 -0.71 27.20 -20.23
N HIS A 25 -1.42 26.84 -19.17
CA HIS A 25 -1.78 27.79 -18.10
C HIS A 25 -1.47 27.35 -16.66
N ASP A 26 -0.91 26.16 -16.43
CA ASP A 26 -0.55 25.69 -15.08
C ASP A 26 0.80 24.95 -15.10
N TRP A 27 1.88 25.72 -15.17
CA TRP A 27 3.25 25.26 -15.44
C TRP A 27 3.96 24.58 -14.24
N ASP A 28 3.28 23.83 -13.38
CA ASP A 28 4.01 23.11 -12.31
C ASP A 28 3.27 21.92 -11.65
N ARG A 29 2.13 21.45 -12.18
CA ARG A 29 1.42 20.32 -11.54
C ARG A 29 1.93 18.98 -12.05
N LYS A 30 3.05 18.53 -11.49
CA LYS A 30 3.38 17.10 -11.48
C LYS A 30 2.25 16.35 -10.80
N GLN A 31 1.62 15.40 -11.49
CA GLN A 31 0.58 14.56 -10.92
C GLN A 31 1.15 13.17 -10.63
N LEU A 32 0.71 12.59 -9.50
CA LEU A 32 0.93 11.19 -9.21
C LEU A 32 -0.17 10.39 -9.88
N ILE A 33 0.20 9.54 -10.83
CA ILE A 33 -0.70 8.59 -11.47
C ILE A 33 -0.26 7.17 -11.11
N PRO A 34 -1.15 6.16 -11.19
CA PRO A 34 -0.74 4.76 -11.09
C PRO A 34 0.38 4.46 -12.10
N ALA A 35 1.41 3.73 -11.66
CA ALA A 35 2.52 3.38 -12.53
C ALA A 35 2.04 2.47 -13.67
N GLU A 36 2.27 2.84 -14.93
CA GLU A 36 1.85 2.02 -16.08
C GLU A 36 2.70 0.75 -16.20
N GLU A 37 3.93 0.78 -15.68
CA GLU A 37 4.84 -0.37 -15.69
C GLU A 37 4.42 -1.48 -14.71
N ARG A 38 3.68 -1.15 -13.64
CA ARG A 38 3.37 -2.07 -12.55
C ARG A 38 1.95 -1.92 -12.04
N GLU A 39 1.20 -3.00 -12.06
CA GLU A 39 -0.11 -3.07 -11.43
C GLU A 39 0.02 -3.11 -9.90
N PRO A 40 -1.00 -2.63 -9.15
CA PRO A 40 -1.07 -2.82 -7.72
C PRO A 40 -0.96 -4.29 -7.35
N VAL A 41 -0.28 -4.58 -6.24
CA VAL A 41 -0.12 -5.95 -5.74
C VAL A 41 -0.60 -6.06 -4.31
N THR A 42 -1.24 -7.19 -4.03
CA THR A 42 -1.72 -7.52 -2.70
C THR A 42 -0.87 -8.63 -2.11
N PHE A 43 -0.48 -8.45 -0.85
CA PHE A 43 0.22 -9.44 -0.03
C PHE A 43 -0.37 -9.44 1.38
N VAL A 44 -0.09 -10.48 2.14
CA VAL A 44 -0.55 -10.62 3.53
C VAL A 44 0.62 -10.44 4.48
N VAL A 45 0.39 -9.76 5.59
CA VAL A 45 1.35 -9.64 6.69
C VAL A 45 0.70 -10.10 7.99
N PRO A 46 1.49 -10.52 8.99
CA PRO A 46 0.96 -10.79 10.32
C PRO A 46 0.21 -9.57 10.85
N ARG A 47 -0.91 -9.79 11.56
CA ARG A 47 -1.67 -8.70 12.18
C ARG A 47 -0.79 -7.82 13.07
N GLU A 48 0.12 -8.43 13.82
CA GLU A 48 1.08 -7.73 14.69
C GLU A 48 1.94 -6.69 13.96
N ASP A 49 2.22 -6.90 12.67
CA ASP A 49 3.00 -5.99 11.84
C ASP A 49 2.13 -4.99 11.08
N GLY A 50 0.84 -5.31 10.84
CA GLY A 50 -0.10 -4.49 10.07
C GLY A 50 -1.12 -3.69 10.88
N THR A 51 -1.09 -3.79 12.21
CA THR A 51 -2.00 -3.07 13.11
C THR A 51 -1.28 -2.20 14.13
N ASP A 52 -1.98 -1.20 14.66
CA ASP A 52 -1.53 -0.39 15.78
C ASP A 52 -1.68 -1.12 17.14
N GLU A 53 -1.39 -0.39 18.23
CA GLU A 53 -1.47 -0.89 19.61
C GLU A 53 -2.89 -1.23 20.08
N ASP A 54 -3.92 -0.65 19.43
CA ASP A 54 -5.33 -0.96 19.66
C ASP A 54 -5.81 -2.16 18.80
N GLY A 55 -4.96 -2.64 17.88
CA GLY A 55 -5.24 -3.75 16.98
C GLY A 55 -6.08 -3.36 15.76
N ASP A 56 -6.14 -2.07 15.44
CA ASP A 56 -6.75 -1.52 14.23
C ASP A 56 -5.72 -1.47 13.10
N GLY A 57 -6.17 -1.68 11.86
CA GLY A 57 -5.30 -1.66 10.69
C GLY A 57 -4.75 -0.26 10.46
N TYR A 58 -3.49 -0.15 10.00
CA TYR A 58 -2.94 1.18 9.77
C TYR A 58 -3.77 1.96 8.74
N PRO A 59 -4.04 3.24 8.99
CA PRO A 59 -4.83 4.05 8.08
C PRO A 59 -4.23 4.06 6.68
N ASP A 60 -5.09 4.04 5.66
CA ASP A 60 -4.66 4.08 4.26
C ASP A 60 -3.75 5.29 4.01
N GLU A 61 -2.69 5.07 3.22
CA GLU A 61 -1.73 6.12 2.83
C GLU A 61 -0.97 6.73 4.03
N SER A 62 -1.04 6.11 5.22
CA SER A 62 -0.30 6.56 6.40
C SER A 62 1.18 6.21 6.34
N TYR A 63 1.98 6.88 7.18
CA TYR A 63 3.41 6.61 7.29
C TYR A 63 3.66 5.17 7.76
N GLU A 64 2.88 4.69 8.72
CA GLU A 64 2.92 3.33 9.27
C GLU A 64 2.57 2.29 8.21
N ALA A 65 1.47 2.48 7.46
CA ALA A 65 1.09 1.58 6.36
C ALA A 65 2.19 1.52 5.29
N ASN A 66 2.84 2.65 4.98
CA ASN A 66 3.92 2.69 4.00
C ASN A 66 5.16 1.89 4.43
N GLN A 67 5.40 1.68 5.74
CA GLN A 67 6.51 0.83 6.19
C GLN A 67 6.32 -0.65 5.79
N LEU A 68 5.08 -1.07 5.54
CA LEU A 68 4.77 -2.44 5.08
C LEU A 68 5.36 -2.74 3.70
N GLN A 69 5.71 -1.72 2.90
CA GLN A 69 6.46 -1.89 1.65
C GLN A 69 7.82 -2.57 1.88
N ALA A 70 8.45 -2.33 3.03
CA ALA A 70 9.74 -2.91 3.39
C ALA A 70 9.62 -4.26 4.14
N HIS A 71 8.40 -4.75 4.35
CA HIS A 71 8.13 -5.98 5.09
C HIS A 71 8.77 -7.21 4.41
N ALA A 72 9.14 -8.22 5.20
CA ALA A 72 9.79 -9.42 4.66
C ALA A 72 8.88 -10.24 3.73
N ASP A 73 7.57 -10.23 4.00
CA ASP A 73 6.55 -10.87 3.17
C ASP A 73 6.13 -10.05 1.94
N ALA A 74 6.59 -8.79 1.83
CA ALA A 74 6.38 -8.01 0.62
C ALA A 74 7.22 -8.60 -0.53
N PRO A 75 6.68 -8.63 -1.77
CA PRO A 75 7.44 -9.08 -2.94
C PRO A 75 8.74 -8.29 -3.09
N ASP A 76 9.82 -8.93 -3.57
CA ASP A 76 11.13 -8.28 -3.70
C ASP A 76 11.05 -6.96 -4.48
N TRP A 77 10.32 -6.94 -5.60
CA TRP A 77 10.17 -5.73 -6.41
C TRP A 77 9.43 -4.60 -5.70
N VAL A 78 8.52 -4.91 -4.76
CA VAL A 78 7.83 -3.91 -3.93
C VAL A 78 8.85 -3.28 -3.01
N ARG A 79 9.69 -4.09 -2.36
CA ARG A 79 10.75 -3.64 -1.45
C ARG A 79 11.84 -2.83 -2.16
N GLU A 80 12.04 -3.12 -3.44
CA GLU A 80 13.00 -2.43 -4.33
C GLU A 80 12.41 -1.22 -5.07
N TRP A 81 11.13 -0.90 -4.86
CA TRP A 81 10.47 0.21 -5.55
C TRP A 81 11.00 1.57 -5.07
N ASP A 82 11.55 2.36 -5.99
CA ASP A 82 12.11 3.70 -5.74
C ASP A 82 11.14 4.85 -6.05
N GLY A 83 10.01 4.54 -6.71
CA GLY A 83 9.00 5.53 -7.09
C GLY A 83 8.08 5.93 -5.93
N PRO A 84 7.22 6.94 -6.14
CA PRO A 84 6.13 7.22 -5.21
C PRO A 84 5.17 6.02 -5.15
N TYR A 85 4.51 5.85 -4.02
CA TYR A 85 3.52 4.80 -3.81
C TYR A 85 2.61 5.16 -2.64
N TYR A 86 1.52 4.43 -2.51
CA TYR A 86 0.75 4.36 -1.27
C TYR A 86 0.36 2.92 -0.96
N VAL A 87 0.19 2.65 0.33
CA VAL A 87 -0.28 1.35 0.83
C VAL A 87 -1.70 1.50 1.38
N ARG A 88 -2.52 0.48 1.14
CA ARG A 88 -3.82 0.30 1.79
C ARG A 88 -3.80 -0.97 2.63
N THR A 89 -4.39 -0.91 3.81
CA THR A 89 -4.54 -2.09 4.66
C THR A 89 -6.02 -2.44 4.81
N GLU A 90 -6.33 -3.72 4.71
CA GLU A 90 -7.67 -4.24 4.92
C GLU A 90 -7.59 -5.36 5.95
N LEU A 91 -8.25 -5.15 7.08
CA LEU A 91 -8.53 -6.20 8.05
C LEU A 91 -9.70 -7.02 7.50
N GLU A 92 -9.54 -8.34 7.39
CA GLU A 92 -10.69 -9.19 7.10
C GLU A 92 -11.70 -9.00 8.24
N PRO A 93 -12.95 -8.59 7.94
CA PRO A 93 -13.94 -8.38 8.99
C PRO A 93 -14.16 -9.71 9.72
N GLU A 94 -14.07 -9.69 11.04
CA GLU A 94 -14.52 -10.78 11.89
C GLU A 94 -15.95 -11.10 11.47
N THR A 95 -16.14 -12.22 10.79
CA THR A 95 -17.47 -12.61 10.35
C THR A 95 -18.21 -13.06 11.60
N GLU A 96 -18.87 -12.13 12.28
CA GLU A 96 -19.77 -12.40 13.40
C GLU A 96 -20.73 -13.54 12.95
N SER A 97 -20.50 -14.74 13.49
CA SER A 97 -21.27 -15.96 13.21
C SER A 97 -22.26 -16.25 14.33
#